data_AF-A0A1H4Z842-F1
#
_entry.id   AF-A0A1H4Z842-F1
#
_cell.length_a   1.000
_cell.length_b   1.000
_cell.length_c   1.000
_cell.angle_alpha   90.00
_cell.angle_beta   90.00
_cell.angle_gamma   90.00
#
_symmetry.space_group_name_H-M   'P 1'
#
loop_
_entity.id
_entity.type
_entity.pdbx_description
1 polymer ?
#
loop_
_entity_poly.entity_id
_entity_poly.type
_entity_poly.pdbx_seq_one_letter_code
_entity_poly.pdbx_strand_id
1 'polypeptide(L)'
;MTMSLATSRQSESARAASAAEARYRIDVPIAPARAARVVALDDRAAQVAARLAAHPWGHAEFLRADAVGDLRELGGGPLPLTAALIGADVVVALATEDGGRDTAERIGQHCFRYGITTAGVVLGQGFEADDAVAALRPYARVLLLSADESDVFELLTALRV
;
A
#
# COMPACT_ATOMS: atom_id res chain seq x y z
N MET A 1 40.58 50.72 5.14
CA MET A 1 39.31 50.27 5.75
C MET A 1 38.87 49.02 5.00
N THR A 2 39.27 47.85 5.49
CA THR A 2 39.17 46.59 4.75
C THR A 2 37.96 45.83 5.28
N MET A 3 36.89 45.76 4.50
CA MET A 3 35.70 44.98 4.84
C MET A 3 36.03 43.49 4.75
N SER A 4 35.98 42.81 5.90
CA SER A 4 36.01 41.35 5.99
C SER A 4 34.72 40.79 5.40
N LEU A 5 34.83 40.05 4.30
CA LEU A 5 33.73 39.28 3.72
C LEU A 5 33.44 38.10 4.66
N ALA A 6 32.44 38.26 5.51
CA ALA A 6 31.88 37.15 6.26
C ALA A 6 31.37 36.10 5.25
N THR A 7 32.07 34.98 5.12
CA THR A 7 31.58 33.79 4.44
C THR A 7 30.34 33.31 5.18
N SER A 8 29.16 33.66 4.68
CA SER A 8 27.90 33.11 5.15
C SER A 8 27.86 31.62 4.77
N ARG A 9 28.22 30.76 5.72
CA ARG A 9 27.94 29.32 5.60
C ARG A 9 26.43 29.17 5.47
N GLN A 10 25.98 28.79 4.28
CA GLN A 10 24.58 28.43 4.07
C GLN A 10 24.25 27.16 4.84
N SER A 11 23.00 27.02 5.27
CA SER A 11 22.51 25.76 5.81
C SER A 11 22.45 24.69 4.73
N GLU A 12 22.47 23.42 5.12
CA GLU A 12 22.37 22.30 4.16
C GLU A 12 21.07 22.34 3.35
N SER A 13 19.95 22.78 3.95
CA SER A 13 18.69 22.97 3.23
C SER A 13 18.81 24.06 2.17
N ALA A 14 19.50 25.17 2.46
CA ALA A 14 19.75 26.23 1.49
C ALA A 14 20.69 25.77 0.36
N ARG A 15 21.72 24.98 0.68
CA ARG A 15 22.60 24.35 -0.31
C ARG A 15 21.83 23.39 -1.20
N ALA A 16 21.05 22.46 -0.64
CA ALA A 16 20.25 21.48 -1.37
C ALA A 16 19.17 22.11 -2.28
N ALA A 17 18.67 23.29 -1.92
CA ALA A 17 17.73 24.06 -2.74
C ALA A 17 18.41 24.87 -3.87
N SER A 18 19.74 24.98 -3.88
CA SER A 18 20.48 25.80 -4.85
C SER A 18 20.42 25.26 -6.28
N ALA A 19 20.62 26.15 -7.26
CA ALA A 19 20.73 25.77 -8.67
C ALA A 19 21.91 24.81 -8.96
N ALA A 20 23.00 24.92 -8.19
CA ALA A 20 24.15 24.04 -8.31
C ALA A 20 23.83 22.59 -7.89
N GLU A 21 23.00 22.40 -6.86
CA GLU A 21 22.52 21.07 -6.44
C GLU A 21 21.36 20.57 -7.31
N ALA A 22 20.58 21.47 -7.92
CA ALA A 22 19.43 21.10 -8.76
C ALA A 22 19.80 20.18 -9.93
N ARG A 23 21.04 20.26 -10.45
CA ARG A 23 21.54 19.38 -11.52
C ARG A 23 21.60 17.90 -11.15
N TYR A 24 21.58 17.58 -9.86
CA TYR A 24 21.59 16.20 -9.34
C TYR A 24 20.18 15.68 -9.01
N ARG A 25 19.13 16.50 -9.20
CA ARG A 25 17.76 16.06 -8.99
C ARG A 25 17.38 15.04 -10.06
N ILE A 26 16.70 13.98 -9.63
CA ILE A 26 16.11 13.01 -10.53
C ILE A 26 14.82 13.65 -11.06
N ASP A 27 14.87 14.15 -12.28
CA ASP A 27 13.73 14.76 -12.98
C ASP A 27 13.03 13.77 -13.93
N VAL A 28 13.07 12.49 -13.54
CA VAL A 28 12.38 11.42 -14.26
C VAL A 28 10.91 11.46 -13.83
N PRO A 29 9.95 11.47 -14.79
CA PRO A 29 8.55 11.28 -14.45
C PRO A 29 8.42 10.02 -13.59
N ILE A 30 7.85 10.17 -12.40
CA ILE A 30 7.53 9.00 -11.57
C ILE A 30 6.62 8.12 -12.44
N ALA A 31 6.99 6.85 -12.58
CA ALA A 31 6.27 5.85 -13.36
C ALA A 31 4.75 5.92 -13.09
N PRO A 32 3.89 5.47 -14.03
CA PRO A 32 2.44 5.49 -13.85
C PRO A 32 2.05 4.93 -12.48
N ALA A 33 0.90 5.39 -11.99
CA ALA A 33 0.33 5.03 -10.69
C ALA A 33 0.60 3.56 -10.35
N ARG A 34 1.09 3.29 -9.13
CA ARG A 34 1.46 1.92 -8.74
C ARG A 34 0.30 0.98 -9.04
N ALA A 35 0.56 -0.15 -9.70
CA ALA A 35 -0.45 -1.16 -9.96
C ALA A 35 -0.82 -1.85 -8.63
N ALA A 36 -1.77 -1.25 -7.91
CA ALA A 36 -2.17 -1.74 -6.61
C ALA A 36 -3.20 -2.87 -6.74
N ARG A 37 -3.08 -3.85 -5.85
CA ARG A 37 -4.12 -4.85 -5.59
C ARG A 37 -4.61 -4.67 -4.18
N VAL A 38 -5.85 -4.21 -4.02
CA VAL A 38 -6.49 -4.06 -2.72
C VAL A 38 -7.30 -5.33 -2.46
N VAL A 39 -6.89 -6.12 -1.49
CA VAL A 39 -7.49 -7.44 -1.19
C VAL A 39 -8.20 -7.37 0.15
N ALA A 40 -9.52 -7.45 0.14
CA ALA A 40 -10.31 -7.66 1.34
C ALA A 40 -10.24 -9.12 1.80
N LEU A 41 -9.85 -9.32 3.05
CA LEU A 41 -9.62 -10.63 3.66
C LEU A 41 -10.89 -11.23 4.30
N ASP A 42 -11.87 -10.39 4.61
CA ASP A 42 -13.16 -10.76 5.20
C ASP A 42 -14.31 -9.94 4.59
N ASP A 43 -15.55 -10.31 4.92
CA ASP A 43 -16.74 -9.71 4.31
C ASP A 43 -16.94 -8.24 4.67
N ARG A 44 -16.57 -7.80 5.88
CA ARG A 44 -16.68 -6.39 6.25
C ARG A 44 -15.60 -5.56 5.56
N ALA A 45 -14.36 -6.08 5.49
CA ALA A 45 -13.31 -5.49 4.66
C ALA A 45 -13.72 -5.41 3.18
N ALA A 46 -14.48 -6.38 2.67
CA ALA A 46 -14.97 -6.37 1.29
C ALA A 46 -15.98 -5.23 1.04
N GLN A 47 -16.80 -4.88 2.04
CA GLN A 47 -17.68 -3.72 1.95
C GLN A 47 -16.89 -2.41 1.92
N VAL A 48 -15.81 -2.30 2.69
CA VAL A 48 -14.90 -1.15 2.65
C VAL A 48 -14.24 -1.05 1.28
N ALA A 49 -13.69 -2.16 0.78
CA ALA A 49 -13.07 -2.23 -0.54
C ALA A 49 -14.05 -1.85 -1.65
N ALA A 50 -15.33 -2.24 -1.55
CA ALA A 50 -16.36 -1.85 -2.52
C ALA A 50 -16.65 -0.34 -2.51
N ARG A 51 -16.66 0.30 -1.33
CA ARG A 51 -16.81 1.76 -1.22
C ARG A 51 -15.60 2.48 -1.82
N LEU A 52 -14.39 2.01 -1.54
CA LEU A 52 -13.16 2.56 -2.11
C LEU A 52 -13.15 2.40 -3.63
N ALA A 53 -13.53 1.24 -4.15
CA ALA A 53 -13.58 0.96 -5.59
C ALA A 53 -14.51 1.89 -6.38
N ALA A 54 -15.46 2.56 -5.73
CA ALA A 54 -16.34 3.54 -6.35
C ALA A 54 -15.65 4.88 -6.68
N HIS A 55 -14.38 5.07 -6.29
CA HIS A 55 -13.59 6.27 -6.56
C HIS A 55 -12.70 6.08 -7.81
N PRO A 56 -12.32 7.17 -8.51
CA PRO A 56 -11.51 7.07 -9.72
C PRO A 56 -10.05 6.79 -9.37
N TRP A 57 -9.67 5.51 -9.38
CA TRP A 57 -8.29 5.07 -9.26
C TRP A 57 -7.65 4.90 -10.64
N GLY A 58 -6.34 5.12 -10.74
CA GLY A 58 -5.63 4.98 -12.02
C GLY A 58 -5.42 3.51 -12.39
N HIS A 59 -4.78 2.76 -11.50
CA HIS A 59 -4.33 1.38 -11.73
C HIS A 59 -4.60 0.43 -10.55
N ALA A 60 -5.44 0.84 -9.59
CA ALA A 60 -5.87 -0.02 -8.49
C ALA A 60 -6.95 -1.01 -8.92
N GLU A 61 -6.77 -2.28 -8.57
CA GLU A 61 -7.79 -3.32 -8.69
C GLU A 61 -8.22 -3.79 -7.30
N PHE A 62 -9.52 -4.01 -7.13
CA PHE A 62 -10.13 -4.39 -5.86
C PHE A 62 -10.64 -5.83 -5.91
N LEU A 63 -10.20 -6.61 -4.94
CA LEU A 63 -10.38 -8.05 -4.83
C LEU A 63 -10.95 -8.38 -3.45
N ARG A 64 -11.68 -9.48 -3.35
CA ARG A 64 -12.03 -10.14 -2.08
C ARG A 64 -11.46 -11.55 -2.05
N ALA A 65 -11.11 -12.00 -0.85
CA ALA A 65 -10.85 -13.41 -0.59
C ALA A 65 -12.16 -14.20 -0.74
N ASP A 66 -12.10 -15.36 -1.42
CA ASP A 66 -13.23 -16.29 -1.54
C ASP A 66 -12.90 -17.60 -0.83
N ALA A 67 -11.72 -18.14 -1.12
CA ALA A 67 -11.12 -19.26 -0.39
C ALA A 67 -9.62 -19.02 -0.25
N VAL A 68 -8.92 -19.85 0.52
CA VAL A 68 -7.47 -19.71 0.68
C VAL A 68 -6.83 -19.78 -0.70
N GLY A 69 -6.23 -18.64 -1.08
CA GLY A 69 -5.59 -18.28 -2.36
C GLY A 69 -6.41 -18.47 -3.64
N ASP A 70 -7.73 -18.39 -3.51
CA ASP A 70 -8.61 -17.96 -4.59
C ASP A 70 -9.18 -16.59 -4.23
N LEU A 71 -9.00 -15.64 -5.14
CA LEU A 71 -9.52 -14.28 -5.01
C LEU A 71 -10.66 -14.08 -5.99
N ARG A 72 -11.44 -13.03 -5.78
CA ARG A 72 -12.52 -12.62 -6.68
C ARG A 72 -12.46 -11.12 -6.87
N GLU A 73 -12.50 -10.67 -8.11
CA GLU A 73 -12.68 -9.24 -8.41
C GLU A 73 -14.05 -8.77 -7.91
N LEU A 74 -14.11 -7.61 -7.27
CA LEU A 74 -15.38 -7.12 -6.71
C LEU A 74 -16.48 -6.91 -7.77
N GLY A 75 -16.10 -6.65 -9.03
CA GLY A 75 -17.01 -6.56 -10.18
C GLY A 75 -16.91 -7.75 -11.15
N GLY A 76 -16.14 -8.78 -10.80
CA GLY A 76 -15.69 -9.80 -11.75
C GLY A 76 -15.78 -11.23 -11.24
N GLY A 77 -15.05 -12.11 -11.94
CA GLY A 77 -15.02 -13.54 -11.67
C GLY A 77 -14.03 -13.93 -10.56
N PRO A 78 -14.05 -15.21 -10.15
CA PRO A 78 -12.97 -15.77 -9.36
C PRO A 78 -11.68 -15.89 -10.19
N LEU A 79 -10.54 -15.74 -9.53
CA LEU A 79 -9.21 -15.81 -10.12
C LEU A 79 -8.21 -16.38 -9.09
N PRO A 80 -7.28 -17.24 -9.53
CA PRO A 80 -6.27 -17.77 -8.63
C PRO A 80 -5.33 -16.65 -8.16
N LEU A 81 -4.84 -16.74 -6.92
CA LEU A 81 -3.97 -15.72 -6.30
C LEU A 81 -2.82 -15.25 -7.22
N THR A 82 -2.17 -16.18 -7.93
CA THR A 82 -1.03 -15.85 -8.80
C THR A 82 -1.45 -14.99 -10.00
N ALA A 83 -2.63 -15.25 -10.57
CA ALA A 83 -3.15 -14.43 -11.65
C ALA A 83 -3.59 -13.05 -11.13
N ALA A 84 -4.21 -13.01 -9.94
CA ALA A 84 -4.68 -11.76 -9.33
C ALA A 84 -3.56 -10.76 -9.01
N LEU A 85 -2.38 -11.27 -8.65
CA LEU A 85 -1.25 -10.44 -8.22
C LEU A 85 -0.22 -10.18 -9.34
N ILE A 86 -0.49 -10.64 -10.57
CA ILE A 86 0.44 -10.43 -11.68
C ILE A 86 0.56 -8.94 -12.00
N GLY A 87 1.80 -8.46 -12.14
CA GLY A 87 2.08 -7.05 -12.44
C GLY A 87 1.83 -6.07 -11.29
N ALA A 88 1.48 -6.56 -10.09
CA ALA A 88 1.26 -5.71 -8.94
C ALA A 88 2.58 -5.13 -8.39
N ASP A 89 2.62 -3.82 -8.15
CA ASP A 89 3.73 -3.17 -7.44
C ASP A 89 3.54 -3.21 -5.92
N VAL A 90 2.28 -3.19 -5.50
CA VAL A 90 1.85 -3.16 -4.11
C VAL A 90 0.57 -3.96 -3.92
N VAL A 91 0.52 -4.76 -2.86
CA VAL A 91 -0.70 -5.40 -2.37
C VAL A 91 -1.06 -4.78 -1.04
N VAL A 92 -2.30 -4.30 -0.94
CA VAL A 92 -2.89 -3.76 0.28
C VAL A 92 -3.91 -4.78 0.77
N ALA A 93 -3.57 -5.53 1.82
CA ALA A 93 -4.46 -6.50 2.43
C ALA A 93 -5.30 -5.81 3.53
N LEU A 94 -6.62 -5.82 3.39
CA LEU A 94 -7.57 -5.24 4.33
C LEU A 94 -8.19 -6.33 5.20
N ALA A 95 -8.09 -6.19 6.52
CA ALA A 95 -8.76 -7.07 7.48
C ALA A 95 -9.56 -6.25 8.49
N THR A 96 -10.69 -6.79 8.92
CA THR A 96 -11.46 -6.34 10.09
C THR A 96 -11.64 -7.45 11.11
N GLU A 97 -11.37 -8.70 10.72
CA GLU A 97 -11.38 -9.87 11.57
C GLU A 97 -10.38 -10.95 11.11
N ASP A 98 -10.20 -12.00 11.91
CA ASP A 98 -9.24 -13.08 11.67
C ASP A 98 -9.64 -14.11 10.60
N GLY A 99 -10.88 -14.05 10.08
CA GLY A 99 -11.39 -15.03 9.12
C GLY A 99 -10.54 -15.21 7.85
N GLY A 100 -9.77 -14.19 7.48
CA GLY A 100 -8.90 -14.20 6.31
C GLY A 100 -7.43 -14.53 6.58
N ARG A 101 -7.06 -14.99 7.78
CA ARG A 101 -5.67 -15.28 8.19
C ARG A 101 -4.87 -16.11 7.18
N ASP A 102 -5.40 -17.25 6.75
CA ASP A 102 -4.70 -18.16 5.84
C ASP A 102 -4.46 -17.52 4.46
N THR A 103 -5.42 -16.74 3.99
CA THR A 103 -5.28 -15.96 2.75
C THR A 103 -4.24 -14.85 2.92
N ALA A 104 -4.22 -14.19 4.07
CA ALA A 104 -3.24 -13.16 4.41
C ALA A 104 -1.82 -13.71 4.41
N GLU A 105 -1.60 -14.88 5.02
CA GLU A 105 -0.32 -15.58 5.00
C GLU A 105 0.11 -15.90 3.56
N ARG A 106 -0.82 -16.44 2.75
CA ARG A 106 -0.51 -16.85 1.38
C ARG A 106 -0.21 -15.66 0.47
N ILE A 107 -0.90 -14.54 0.66
CA ILE A 107 -0.58 -13.26 0.01
C ILE A 107 0.82 -12.81 0.42
N GLY A 108 1.14 -12.81 1.72
CA GLY A 108 2.44 -12.41 2.23
C GLY A 108 3.58 -13.23 1.65
N GLN A 109 3.45 -14.55 1.67
CA GLN A 109 4.43 -15.48 1.07
C GLN A 109 4.61 -15.23 -0.43
N HIS A 110 3.52 -15.02 -1.18
CA HIS A 110 3.56 -14.72 -2.60
C HIS A 110 4.29 -13.41 -2.88
N CYS A 111 3.88 -12.33 -2.20
CA CYS A 111 4.47 -11.01 -2.39
C CYS A 111 5.96 -11.00 -2.04
N PHE A 112 6.33 -11.65 -0.94
CA PHE A 112 7.74 -11.80 -0.53
C PHE A 112 8.57 -12.50 -1.60
N ARG A 113 8.05 -13.61 -2.17
CA ARG A 113 8.73 -14.37 -3.21
C ARG A 113 8.97 -13.55 -4.48
N TYR A 114 8.05 -12.67 -4.85
CA TYR A 114 8.10 -11.90 -6.10
C TYR A 114 8.54 -10.44 -5.94
N GLY A 115 8.89 -10.02 -4.72
CA GLY A 115 9.35 -8.66 -4.46
C GLY A 115 8.24 -7.59 -4.54
N ILE A 116 6.98 -7.99 -4.37
CA ILE A 116 5.83 -7.09 -4.37
C ILE A 116 5.70 -6.47 -2.98
N THR A 117 5.47 -5.15 -2.90
CA THR A 117 5.33 -4.49 -1.59
C THR A 117 4.03 -4.93 -0.93
N THR A 118 4.09 -5.50 0.27
CA THR A 118 2.88 -5.81 1.05
C THR A 118 2.64 -4.75 2.11
N ALA A 119 1.43 -4.20 2.11
CA ALA A 119 0.89 -3.38 3.20
C ALA A 119 -0.33 -4.10 3.80
N GLY A 120 -0.37 -4.23 5.12
CA GLY A 120 -1.56 -4.68 5.84
C GLY A 120 -2.28 -3.49 6.45
N VAL A 121 -3.60 -3.44 6.31
CA VAL A 121 -4.45 -2.46 6.98
C VAL A 121 -5.52 -3.19 7.76
N VAL A 122 -5.53 -2.97 9.06
CA VAL A 122 -6.55 -3.49 9.97
C VAL A 122 -7.52 -2.37 10.30
N LEU A 123 -8.80 -2.66 10.09
CA LEU A 123 -9.90 -1.73 10.27
C LEU A 123 -10.73 -2.11 11.48
N GLY A 124 -11.01 -1.12 12.32
CA GLY A 124 -11.76 -1.28 13.57
C GLY A 124 -10.86 -1.09 14.80
N GLN A 125 -11.21 -1.74 15.90
CA GLN A 125 -10.47 -1.58 17.16
C GLN A 125 -9.17 -2.40 17.21
N GLY A 126 -8.91 -3.21 16.18
CA GLY A 126 -7.65 -3.94 15.98
C GLY A 126 -7.60 -5.31 16.63
N PHE A 127 -8.36 -5.54 17.70
CA PHE A 127 -8.33 -6.81 18.46
C PHE A 127 -8.92 -8.00 17.69
N GLU A 128 -9.85 -7.73 16.79
CA GLU A 128 -10.57 -8.78 16.06
C GLU A 128 -9.73 -9.42 14.94
N ALA A 129 -8.58 -8.81 14.58
CA ALA A 129 -7.74 -9.20 13.44
C ALA A 129 -6.28 -9.53 13.85
N ASP A 130 -6.05 -9.94 15.10
CA ASP A 130 -4.71 -10.21 15.65
C ASP A 130 -3.98 -11.33 14.89
N ASP A 131 -4.68 -12.40 14.51
CA ASP A 131 -4.10 -13.49 13.71
C ASP A 131 -3.82 -13.06 12.27
N ALA A 132 -4.70 -12.27 11.66
CA ALA A 132 -4.46 -11.72 10.33
C ALA A 132 -3.22 -10.80 10.32
N VAL A 133 -3.04 -9.99 11.38
CA VAL A 133 -1.82 -9.20 11.59
C VAL A 133 -0.61 -10.10 11.77
N ALA A 134 -0.70 -11.12 12.61
CA ALA A 134 0.40 -12.05 12.86
C ALA A 134 0.85 -12.76 11.57
N ALA A 135 -0.10 -13.12 10.71
CA ALA A 135 0.16 -13.73 9.41
C ALA A 135 0.86 -12.77 8.42
N LEU A 136 0.50 -11.48 8.43
CA LEU A 136 1.10 -10.48 7.54
C LEU A 136 2.45 -9.96 8.04
N ARG A 137 2.67 -9.90 9.36
CA ARG A 137 3.84 -9.26 10.00
C ARG A 137 5.21 -9.69 9.45
N PRO A 138 5.47 -10.97 9.08
CA PRO A 138 6.74 -11.37 8.50
C PRO A 138 7.03 -10.79 7.11
N TYR A 139 5.98 -10.39 6.39
CA TYR A 139 6.05 -10.03 4.97
C TYR A 139 5.70 -8.55 4.72
N ALA A 140 4.87 -7.96 5.58
CA ALA A 140 4.40 -6.60 5.45
C ALA A 140 5.52 -5.59 5.71
N ARG A 141 5.69 -4.65 4.78
CA ARG A 141 6.56 -3.48 5.00
C ARG A 141 5.88 -2.38 5.80
N VAL A 142 4.55 -2.35 5.75
CA VAL A 142 3.71 -1.40 6.48
C VAL A 142 2.55 -2.18 7.07
N LEU A 143 2.28 -1.96 8.36
CA LEU A 143 1.07 -2.40 9.03
C LEU A 143 0.40 -1.18 9.64
N LEU A 144 -0.81 -0.86 9.17
CA LEU A 144 -1.63 0.22 9.69
C LEU A 144 -2.80 -0.40 10.46
N LEU A 145 -2.97 0.02 11.71
CA LEU A 145 -4.17 -0.27 12.49
C LEU A 145 -4.94 1.03 12.62
N SER A 146 -6.16 1.08 12.09
CA SER A 146 -7.01 2.26 12.18
C SER A 146 -8.46 1.91 12.46
N ALA A 147 -9.09 2.72 13.30
CA ALA A 147 -10.53 2.69 13.51
C ALA A 147 -11.29 3.47 12.43
N ASP A 148 -10.60 4.27 11.61
CA ASP A 148 -11.19 5.12 10.57
C ASP A 148 -10.90 4.53 9.18
N GLU A 149 -11.96 4.19 8.46
CA GLU A 149 -11.86 3.67 7.09
C GLU A 149 -11.28 4.71 6.11
N SER A 150 -11.38 6.01 6.41
CA SER A 150 -10.83 7.08 5.58
C SER A 150 -9.30 7.01 5.50
N ASP A 151 -8.63 6.43 6.49
CA ASP A 151 -7.19 6.23 6.45
C ASP A 151 -6.75 5.30 5.32
N VAL A 152 -7.59 4.34 4.91
CA VAL A 152 -7.31 3.49 3.74
C VAL A 152 -7.34 4.34 2.46
N PHE A 153 -8.32 5.23 2.36
CA PHE A 153 -8.44 6.13 1.21
C PHE A 153 -7.22 7.04 1.09
N GLU A 154 -6.79 7.64 2.21
CA GLU A 154 -5.59 8.48 2.26
C GLU A 154 -4.32 7.67 1.96
N LEU A 155 -4.22 6.44 2.46
CA LEU A 155 -3.11 5.54 2.16
C LEU A 155 -3.02 5.22 0.67
N LEU A 156 -4.13 4.86 0.02
CA LEU A 156 -4.18 4.60 -1.41
C LEU A 156 -3.83 5.86 -2.21
N THR A 157 -4.37 7.02 -1.83
CA THR A 157 -4.04 8.31 -2.44
C THR A 157 -2.55 8.63 -2.32
N ALA A 158 -1.94 8.37 -1.16
CA ALA A 158 -0.51 8.57 -0.92
C ALA A 158 0.37 7.60 -1.72
N LEU A 159 -0.11 6.37 -1.97
CA LEU A 159 0.53 5.41 -2.88
C LEU A 159 0.41 5.83 -4.35
N ARG A 160 -0.43 6.83 -4.65
CA ARG A 160 -0.70 7.37 -5.99
C ARG A 160 -1.17 6.26 -6.94
N VAL A 161 -2.20 5.51 -6.52
CA VAL A 161 -2.77 4.39 -7.27
C VAL A 161 -3.95 4.81 -8.15
#